data_AF-A0A838VRJ7-F1
#
_entry.id   AF-A0A838VRJ7-F1
#
_cell.length_a   1.000
_cell.length_b   1.000
_cell.length_c   1.000
_cell.angle_alpha   90.00
_cell.angle_beta   90.00
_cell.angle_gamma   90.00
#
_symmetry.space_group_name_H-M   'P 1'
#
loop_
_entity.id
_entity.type
_entity.pdbx_description
1 polymer ?
#
loop_
_entity_poly.entity_id
_entity_poly.type
_entity_poly.pdbx_seq_one_letter_code
_entity_poly.pdbx_strand_id
1 'polypeptide(L)'
;MLKKLVKYGNSNAIILDKAILELLEIAEGSLLKIKTDGKSLIITLAAESSAETINQLPAQDDNQIAQAKDVSAIVAKYASVTEKLGELSCSEEYKRKLESLVEDYKNNTSSPEYAHALAELTYSYVPEARRMDSELLATELYYKS
;
A
#
# COMPACT_ATOMS: atom_id res chain seq x y z
N MET A 1 10.83 29.42 -0.35
CA MET A 1 11.31 29.52 -1.75
C MET A 1 10.18 29.13 -2.70
N LEU A 2 10.05 29.75 -3.86
CA LEU A 2 9.08 29.31 -4.89
C LEU A 2 9.81 28.46 -5.92
N LYS A 3 9.37 27.20 -6.08
CA LYS A 3 9.89 26.27 -7.09
C LYS A 3 8.71 25.82 -7.96
N LYS A 4 8.97 25.61 -9.24
CA LYS A 4 7.99 25.07 -10.18
C LYS A 4 8.13 23.54 -10.26
N LEU A 5 7.01 22.87 -10.50
CA LEU A 5 7.04 21.48 -10.93
C LEU A 5 7.61 21.41 -12.34
N VAL A 6 8.48 20.44 -12.55
CA VAL A 6 9.05 20.11 -13.86
C VAL A 6 8.60 18.71 -14.27
N LYS A 7 8.44 18.48 -15.57
CA LYS A 7 8.15 17.14 -16.08
C LYS A 7 9.42 16.29 -16.02
N TYR A 8 9.32 15.09 -15.47
CA TYR A 8 10.38 14.09 -15.44
C TYR A 8 9.79 12.74 -15.86
N GLY A 9 10.05 12.33 -17.10
CA GLY A 9 9.42 11.15 -17.71
C GLY A 9 7.89 11.28 -17.72
N ASN A 10 7.21 10.29 -17.14
CA ASN A 10 5.74 10.23 -17.01
C ASN A 10 5.22 10.91 -15.72
N SER A 11 6.11 11.51 -14.94
CA SER A 11 5.78 12.11 -13.65
C SER A 11 6.23 13.58 -13.58
N ASN A 12 5.88 14.24 -12.48
CA ASN A 12 6.37 15.57 -12.16
C ASN A 12 7.37 15.50 -11.01
N ALA A 13 8.34 16.40 -11.01
CA ALA A 13 9.37 16.51 -10.00
C ALA A 13 9.50 17.95 -9.48
N ILE A 14 9.96 18.08 -8.24
CA ILE A 14 10.40 19.36 -7.65
C ILE A 14 11.92 19.30 -7.55
N ILE A 15 12.59 20.28 -8.14
CA ILE A 15 14.06 20.38 -8.06
C ILE A 15 14.43 21.09 -6.76
N LEU A 16 15.07 20.37 -5.85
CA LEU A 16 15.64 20.89 -4.62
C LEU A 16 17.10 21.29 -4.84
N ASP A 17 17.50 22.41 -4.25
CA ASP A 17 18.88 22.89 -4.36
C ASP A 17 19.78 22.05 -3.45
N LYS A 18 21.00 21.75 -3.93
CA LYS A 18 21.96 20.90 -3.21
C LYS A 18 22.21 21.37 -1.76
N ALA A 19 22.28 22.67 -1.55
CA ALA A 19 22.45 23.26 -0.22
C ALA A 19 21.34 22.88 0.76
N ILE A 20 20.10 22.69 0.29
CA ILE A 20 18.98 22.25 1.14
C ILE A 20 19.14 20.78 1.51
N LEU A 21 19.58 19.95 0.56
CA LEU A 21 19.85 18.54 0.81
C LEU A 21 20.99 18.37 1.82
N GLU A 22 22.07 19.14 1.66
CA GLU A 22 23.21 19.15 2.60
C GLU A 22 22.79 19.62 4.01
N LEU A 23 21.95 20.65 4.12
CA LEU A 23 21.41 21.11 5.41
C LEU A 23 20.52 20.09 6.11
N LEU A 24 19.85 19.22 5.34
CA LEU A 24 18.99 18.16 5.86
C LEU A 24 19.70 16.81 5.97
N GLU A 25 21.00 16.75 5.68
CA GLU A 25 21.81 15.52 5.65
C GLU A 25 21.23 14.43 4.74
N ILE A 26 20.60 14.85 3.63
CA ILE A 26 20.01 13.96 2.62
C ILE A 26 21.03 13.72 1.52
N ALA A 27 21.43 12.47 1.32
CA ALA A 27 22.27 12.06 0.20
C ALA A 27 21.43 11.70 -1.03
N GLU A 28 22.06 11.72 -2.21
CA GLU A 28 21.44 11.16 -3.41
C GLU A 28 21.16 9.66 -3.21
N GLY A 29 19.94 9.22 -3.54
CA GLY A 29 19.50 7.84 -3.32
C GLY A 29 18.97 7.54 -1.92
N SER A 30 19.01 8.49 -0.98
CA SER A 30 18.38 8.31 0.35
C SER A 30 16.87 8.09 0.23
N LEU A 31 16.33 7.21 1.08
CA LEU A 31 14.90 6.96 1.16
C LEU A 31 14.20 8.10 1.91
N LEU A 32 13.18 8.66 1.28
CA LEU A 32 12.39 9.77 1.81
C LEU A 32 10.94 9.34 2.02
N LYS A 33 10.40 9.63 3.19
CA LYS A 33 8.98 9.53 3.49
C LYS A 33 8.28 10.82 3.07
N ILE A 34 7.22 10.69 2.27
CA ILE A 34 6.38 11.80 1.84
C ILE A 34 5.03 11.67 2.52
N LYS A 35 4.58 12.74 3.18
CA LYS A 35 3.23 12.90 3.73
C LYS A 35 2.58 14.15 3.17
N THR A 36 1.25 14.19 3.18
CA THR A 36 0.48 15.38 2.85
C THR A 36 -0.58 15.64 3.91
N ASP A 37 -0.84 16.92 4.17
CA ASP A 37 -1.98 17.40 4.97
C ASP A 37 -3.12 17.96 4.09
N GLY A 38 -3.05 17.72 2.77
CA GLY A 38 -3.98 18.25 1.77
C GLY A 38 -3.67 19.65 1.24
N LYS A 39 -2.73 20.38 1.87
CA LYS A 39 -2.30 21.73 1.42
C LYS A 39 -0.78 21.82 1.22
N SER A 40 -0.05 20.98 1.92
CA SER A 40 1.40 20.95 2.02
C SER A 40 1.90 19.53 1.76
N LEU A 41 3.12 19.44 1.23
CA LEU A 41 3.89 18.21 1.18
C LEU A 41 4.99 18.28 2.23
N ILE A 42 5.04 17.26 3.09
CA ILE A 42 6.02 17.11 4.16
C ILE A 42 6.95 15.97 3.75
N ILE A 43 8.22 16.28 3.58
CA ILE A 43 9.26 15.33 3.18
C ILE A 43 10.18 15.11 4.39
N THR A 44 10.47 13.87 4.72
CA THR A 44 11.31 13.51 5.88
C THR A 44 12.21 12.34 5.51
N LEU A 45 13.43 12.28 6.06
CA LEU A 45 14.27 11.09 5.96
C LEU A 45 13.55 9.89 6.56
N ALA A 46 13.57 8.76 5.84
CA ALA A 46 13.13 7.49 6.42
C ALA A 46 14.25 6.99 7.35
N ALA A 47 14.01 6.96 8.67
CA ALA A 47 14.95 6.38 9.61
C ALA A 47 15.08 4.87 9.35
N GLU A 48 16.32 4.35 9.35
CA GLU A 48 16.64 2.94 9.13
C GLU A 48 16.03 1.98 10.17
N SER A 49 15.44 2.51 11.25
CA SER A 49 14.79 1.72 12.33
C SER A 49 13.31 1.39 12.08
N SER A 50 12.80 1.54 10.86
CA SER A 50 11.48 1.03 10.45
C SER A 50 11.58 0.20 9.17
N ALA A 51 12.57 -0.70 9.16
CA ALA A 51 12.82 -1.68 8.10
C ALA A 51 11.80 -2.84 8.07
N GLU A 52 10.51 -2.57 8.26
CA GLU A 52 9.45 -3.59 8.18
C GLU A 52 8.45 -3.36 7.04
N THR A 53 8.68 -2.43 6.09
CA THR A 53 7.75 -2.32 4.94
C THR A 53 8.37 -1.90 3.59
N ILE A 54 9.69 -1.78 3.46
CA ILE A 54 10.32 -1.36 2.18
C ILE A 54 11.09 -2.49 1.51
N ASN A 55 10.48 -3.68 1.42
CA ASN A 55 10.94 -4.76 0.52
C ASN A 55 9.85 -5.16 -0.49
N GLN A 56 9.02 -4.21 -0.93
CA GLN A 56 8.09 -4.41 -2.06
C GLN A 56 8.16 -3.26 -3.07
N LEU A 57 9.35 -3.01 -3.61
CA LEU A 57 9.47 -2.44 -4.95
C LEU A 57 10.53 -3.26 -5.69
N PRO A 58 10.16 -4.36 -6.36
CA PRO A 58 11.11 -5.02 -7.24
C PRO A 58 11.38 -4.12 -8.45
N ALA A 59 12.64 -4.07 -8.83
CA ALA A 59 13.11 -3.47 -10.07
C ALA A 59 12.26 -4.00 -11.25
N GLN A 60 12.00 -3.11 -12.21
CA GLN A 60 11.27 -3.43 -13.43
C GLN A 60 12.05 -4.48 -14.23
N ASP A 61 11.54 -5.71 -14.19
CA ASP A 61 11.95 -6.82 -15.04
C ASP A 61 10.77 -7.12 -15.96
N ASP A 62 10.99 -7.22 -17.28
CA ASP A 62 9.95 -7.22 -18.33
C ASP A 62 8.89 -8.33 -18.18
N ASN A 63 9.13 -9.31 -17.31
CA ASN A 63 8.19 -10.37 -16.94
C ASN A 63 7.03 -9.88 -16.03
N GLN A 64 7.19 -8.75 -15.32
CA GLN A 64 6.14 -8.17 -14.45
C GLN A 64 5.03 -7.44 -15.24
N ILE A 65 5.31 -6.98 -16.46
CA ILE A 65 4.33 -6.23 -17.28
C ILE A 65 3.23 -7.16 -17.82
N ALA A 66 3.53 -8.45 -18.00
CA ALA A 66 2.53 -9.47 -18.32
C ALA A 66 1.67 -9.84 -17.10
N GLN A 67 2.30 -9.99 -15.93
CA GLN A 67 1.66 -10.39 -14.67
C GLN A 67 0.73 -9.30 -14.10
N ALA A 68 1.05 -8.02 -14.30
CA ALA A 68 0.20 -6.89 -13.91
C ALA A 68 -1.12 -6.80 -14.72
N LYS A 69 -1.16 -7.36 -15.94
CA LYS A 69 -2.39 -7.39 -16.74
C LYS A 69 -3.42 -8.37 -16.20
N ASP A 70 -2.99 -9.53 -15.71
CA ASP A 70 -3.89 -10.56 -15.19
C ASP A 70 -4.49 -10.13 -13.85
N VAL A 71 -3.69 -9.56 -12.95
CA VAL A 71 -4.20 -8.98 -11.69
C VAL A 71 -5.13 -7.80 -11.96
N SER A 72 -4.77 -6.89 -12.88
CA SER A 72 -5.65 -5.78 -13.26
C SER A 72 -6.97 -6.26 -13.88
N ALA A 73 -6.97 -7.38 -14.61
CA ALA A 73 -8.17 -7.95 -15.20
C ALA A 73 -9.08 -8.59 -14.14
N ILE A 74 -8.51 -9.26 -13.15
CA ILE A 74 -9.26 -9.82 -12.00
C ILE A 74 -9.85 -8.66 -11.18
N VAL A 75 -9.06 -7.64 -10.85
CA VAL A 75 -9.56 -6.45 -10.12
C VAL A 75 -10.68 -5.75 -10.90
N ALA A 76 -10.56 -5.62 -12.23
CA ALA A 76 -11.62 -5.06 -13.06
C ALA A 76 -12.89 -5.95 -13.10
N LYS A 77 -12.72 -7.27 -13.13
CA LYS A 77 -13.83 -8.25 -13.07
C LYS A 77 -14.61 -8.14 -11.74
N TYR A 78 -13.92 -7.80 -10.66
CA TYR A 78 -14.49 -7.64 -9.32
C TYR A 78 -14.66 -6.18 -8.89
N ALA A 79 -14.79 -5.24 -9.83
CA ALA A 79 -14.90 -3.80 -9.54
C ALA A 79 -15.99 -3.48 -8.50
N SER A 80 -17.16 -4.12 -8.60
CA SER A 80 -18.26 -3.95 -7.63
C SER A 80 -17.93 -4.48 -6.23
N VAL A 81 -17.07 -5.49 -6.13
CA VAL A 81 -16.57 -6.02 -4.85
C VAL A 81 -15.55 -5.06 -4.26
N THR A 82 -14.67 -4.48 -5.08
CA THR A 82 -13.70 -3.47 -4.62
C THR A 82 -14.37 -2.19 -4.13
N GLU A 83 -15.47 -1.78 -4.76
CA GLU A 83 -16.27 -0.64 -4.31
C GLU A 83 -16.93 -0.92 -2.95
N LYS A 84 -17.57 -2.08 -2.80
CA LYS A 84 -18.14 -2.53 -1.51
C LYS A 84 -17.10 -2.64 -0.40
N LEU A 85 -15.88 -3.10 -0.71
CA LEU A 85 -14.77 -3.13 0.26
C LEU A 85 -14.32 -1.71 0.65
N GLY A 86 -14.30 -0.78 -0.31
CA GLY A 86 -14.05 0.64 -0.06
C GLY A 86 -15.10 1.26 0.88
N GLU A 87 -16.37 1.00 0.64
CA GLU A 87 -17.47 1.43 1.51
C GLU A 87 -17.40 0.78 2.90
N LEU A 88 -17.03 -0.50 2.96
CA LEU A 88 -16.87 -1.24 4.21
C LEU A 88 -15.79 -0.61 5.10
N SER A 89 -14.69 -0.13 4.52
CA SER A 89 -13.63 0.57 5.25
C SER A 89 -14.12 1.85 5.96
N CYS A 90 -15.22 2.43 5.46
CA CYS A 90 -15.88 3.59 6.04
C CYS A 90 -16.98 3.24 7.06
N SER A 91 -17.37 1.96 7.19
CA SER A 91 -18.41 1.52 8.13
C SER A 91 -17.90 1.49 9.57
N GLU A 92 -18.61 2.19 10.46
CA GLU A 92 -18.28 2.24 11.89
C GLU A 92 -18.46 0.88 12.59
N GLU A 93 -19.39 0.04 12.11
CA GLU A 93 -19.58 -1.31 12.65
C GLU A 93 -18.38 -2.21 12.33
N TYR A 94 -17.87 -2.10 11.11
CA TYR A 94 -16.69 -2.85 10.65
C TYR A 94 -15.43 -2.41 11.41
N LYS A 95 -15.21 -1.10 11.58
CA LYS A 95 -14.08 -0.57 12.36
C LYS A 95 -14.07 -1.07 13.79
N ARG A 96 -15.23 -1.09 14.47
CA ARG A 96 -15.32 -1.62 15.84
C ARG A 96 -14.96 -3.10 15.93
N LYS A 97 -15.41 -3.92 14.97
CA LYS A 97 -15.04 -5.34 14.93
C LYS A 97 -13.57 -5.53 14.59
N LEU A 98 -13.01 -4.67 13.72
CA LEU A 98 -11.59 -4.67 13.39
C LEU A 98 -10.74 -4.29 14.61
N GLU A 99 -11.13 -3.27 15.38
CA GLU A 99 -10.47 -2.87 16.62
C GLU A 99 -10.51 -3.98 17.67
N SER A 100 -11.66 -4.65 17.84
CA SER A 100 -11.77 -5.82 18.71
C SER A 100 -10.84 -6.96 18.27
N LEU A 101 -10.77 -7.22 16.96
CA LEU A 101 -9.90 -8.25 16.40
C LEU A 101 -8.42 -7.89 16.59
N VAL A 102 -8.03 -6.64 16.41
CA VAL A 102 -6.66 -6.19 16.68
C VAL A 102 -6.30 -6.32 18.16
N GLU A 103 -7.24 -6.00 19.06
CA GLU A 103 -7.06 -6.14 20.51
C GLU A 103 -6.95 -7.60 20.95
N ASP A 104 -7.66 -8.52 20.29
CA ASP A 104 -7.56 -9.97 20.55
C ASP A 104 -6.18 -10.53 20.16
N TYR A 105 -5.52 -9.91 19.17
CA TYR A 105 -4.22 -10.35 18.66
C TYR A 105 -3.03 -9.56 19.21
N LYS A 106 -3.28 -8.42 19.88
CA LYS A 106 -2.47 -7.62 20.83
C LYS A 106 -1.00 -7.27 20.56
N ASN A 107 -0.29 -7.97 19.68
CA ASN A 107 1.08 -7.80 19.19
C ASN A 107 1.42 -8.76 18.02
N ASN A 108 0.48 -9.59 17.55
CA ASN A 108 0.69 -10.61 16.53
C ASN A 108 -0.14 -10.37 15.26
N THR A 109 -0.26 -9.11 14.86
CA THR A 109 -0.98 -8.68 13.64
C THR A 109 -0.25 -9.07 12.35
N SER A 110 0.95 -9.64 12.47
CA SER A 110 1.70 -10.23 11.35
C SER A 110 1.54 -11.75 11.25
N SER A 111 0.71 -12.36 12.11
CA SER A 111 0.48 -13.81 12.07
C SER A 111 -0.42 -14.23 10.90
N PRO A 112 -0.19 -15.43 10.32
CA PRO A 112 -1.13 -16.05 9.40
C PRO A 112 -2.54 -16.20 9.98
N GLU A 113 -2.65 -16.43 11.28
CA GLU A 113 -3.91 -16.56 12.01
C GLU A 113 -4.68 -15.23 12.03
N TYR A 114 -4.00 -14.11 12.27
CA TYR A 114 -4.60 -12.78 12.18
C TYR A 114 -5.04 -12.47 10.74
N ALA A 115 -4.20 -12.77 9.75
CA ALA A 115 -4.55 -12.56 8.35
C ALA A 115 -5.80 -13.36 7.93
N HIS A 116 -5.91 -14.61 8.39
CA HIS A 116 -7.07 -15.44 8.15
C HIS A 116 -8.32 -14.90 8.87
N ALA A 117 -8.19 -14.49 10.13
CA ALA A 117 -9.30 -13.92 10.90
C ALA A 117 -9.79 -12.59 10.31
N LEU A 118 -8.88 -11.76 9.80
CA LEU A 118 -9.20 -10.53 9.08
C LEU A 118 -9.94 -10.83 7.78
N ALA A 119 -9.47 -11.81 6.99
CA ALA A 119 -10.14 -12.23 5.77
C ALA A 119 -11.56 -12.75 6.04
N GLU A 120 -11.74 -13.60 7.07
CA GLU A 120 -13.07 -14.08 7.47
C GLU A 120 -13.99 -12.95 7.95
N LEU A 121 -13.46 -11.97 8.69
CA LEU A 121 -14.20 -10.78 9.06
C LEU A 121 -14.65 -10.03 7.81
N THR A 122 -13.76 -9.78 6.86
CA THR A 122 -14.09 -9.14 5.58
C THR A 122 -15.13 -9.94 4.79
N TYR A 123 -15.03 -11.26 4.71
CA TYR A 123 -15.99 -12.12 4.00
C TYR A 123 -17.36 -12.15 4.65
N SER A 124 -17.46 -11.92 5.97
CA SER A 124 -18.75 -11.81 6.64
C SER A 124 -19.58 -10.60 6.18
N TYR A 125 -18.90 -9.56 5.68
CA TYR A 125 -19.53 -8.35 5.14
C TYR A 125 -19.58 -8.33 3.61
N VAL A 126 -18.57 -8.89 2.94
CA VAL A 126 -18.50 -9.00 1.48
C VAL A 126 -18.14 -10.44 1.08
N PRO A 127 -19.12 -11.37 1.06
CA PRO A 127 -18.87 -12.78 0.75
C PRO A 127 -18.25 -13.00 -0.64
N GLU A 128 -18.52 -12.11 -1.59
CA GLU A 128 -17.98 -12.16 -2.94
C GLU A 128 -16.46 -11.94 -2.98
N ALA A 129 -15.88 -11.28 -1.97
CA ALA A 129 -14.44 -11.07 -1.86
C ALA A 129 -13.67 -12.40 -1.72
N ARG A 130 -14.28 -13.44 -1.14
CA ARG A 130 -13.66 -14.77 -1.06
C ARG A 130 -13.35 -15.37 -2.43
N ARG A 131 -14.21 -15.13 -3.42
CA ARG A 131 -13.99 -15.61 -4.80
C ARG A 131 -12.88 -14.82 -5.48
N MET A 132 -12.85 -13.51 -5.28
CA MET A 132 -11.79 -12.65 -5.77
C MET A 132 -10.43 -13.07 -5.20
N ASP A 133 -10.34 -13.29 -3.89
CA ASP A 133 -9.10 -13.73 -3.23
C ASP A 133 -8.67 -15.12 -3.71
N SER A 134 -9.61 -16.04 -3.92
CA SER A 134 -9.29 -17.36 -4.48
C SER A 134 -8.72 -17.27 -5.90
N GLU A 135 -9.27 -16.39 -6.74
CA GLU A 135 -8.74 -16.16 -8.10
C GLU A 135 -7.37 -15.46 -8.07
N LEU A 136 -7.15 -14.53 -7.15
CA LEU A 136 -5.85 -13.87 -6.94
C LEU A 136 -4.77 -14.84 -6.42
N LEU A 137 -5.15 -15.75 -5.52
CA LEU A 137 -4.26 -16.81 -5.01
C LEU A 137 -3.90 -17.83 -6.10
N ALA A 138 -4.85 -18.15 -6.98
CA ALA A 138 -4.62 -19.06 -8.11
C ALA A 138 -3.63 -18.49 -9.14
N THR A 139 -3.48 -17.16 -9.22
CA THR A 139 -2.48 -16.50 -10.06
C THR A 139 -1.03 -16.52 -9.52
N GLU A 140 -0.71 -17.36 -8.52
CA GLU A 140 0.62 -17.48 -7.86
C GLU A 140 1.20 -16.17 -7.24
N LEU A 141 0.41 -15.10 -7.16
CA LEU A 141 0.89 -13.75 -6.86
C LEU A 141 0.70 -13.26 -5.42
N TYR A 142 0.15 -14.07 -4.49
CA TYR A 142 -0.29 -13.53 -3.19
C TYR A 142 0.31 -14.17 -1.91
N TYR A 143 1.10 -15.25 -1.98
CA TYR A 143 1.81 -15.82 -0.81
C TYR A 143 3.20 -16.41 -1.15
N LYS A 144 3.97 -15.74 -2.01
CA LYS A 144 5.43 -15.95 -2.05
C LYS A 144 6.13 -14.77 -1.38
N SER A 145 6.08 -14.77 -0.05
CA SER A 145 7.00 -14.05 0.83
C SER A 145 7.00 -14.75 2.19
#